data_AF-A0A6I5R2H7-F1
#
_entry.id   AF-A0A6I5R2H7-F1
#
_cell.length_a   1.000
_cell.length_b   1.000
_cell.length_c   1.000
_cell.angle_alpha   90.00
_cell.angle_beta   90.00
_cell.angle_gamma   90.00
#
_symmetry.space_group_name_H-M   'P 1'
#
loop_
_entity.id
_entity.type
_entity.pdbx_description
1 polymer ?
#
loop_
_entity_poly.entity_id
_entity_poly.type
_entity_poly.pdbx_seq_one_letter_code
_entity_poly.pdbx_strand_id
1 'polypeptide(L)'
;MDGNAKNQLLELLKNLGCSEDCADFQSESMFPYDFHQSTVVVSFPNGRTVLGSGRGARNSDADIAAAKDAIEQLSNNYPNLIVDWADINVQAQAGDALIKLGIYLSTSIKSASDKSLRLQSLESDSHLAKVFDCWKAQGAPDLAIWGANLSKKRKATLVEALLWKRFGNQVISSSAFEQLQTLIKMISTD
;
A
#
# COMPACT_ATOMS: atom_id res chain seq x y z
N MET A 1 9.21 -17.77 -3.80
CA MET A 1 9.69 -16.38 -4.00
C MET A 1 11.20 -16.41 -3.82
N ASP A 2 11.93 -16.70 -4.89
CA ASP A 2 13.39 -16.89 -4.84
C ASP A 2 14.11 -15.58 -5.18
N GLY A 3 14.03 -14.60 -4.27
CA GLY A 3 14.76 -13.35 -4.37
C GLY A 3 15.64 -13.18 -3.13
N ASN A 4 16.89 -12.75 -3.32
CA ASN A 4 17.75 -12.40 -2.19
C ASN A 4 17.11 -11.27 -1.34
N ALA A 5 17.48 -11.20 -0.06
CA ALA A 5 16.85 -10.26 0.89
C ALA A 5 16.99 -8.78 0.47
N LYS A 6 18.05 -8.43 -0.26
CA LYS A 6 18.23 -7.08 -0.81
C LYS A 6 17.11 -6.72 -1.79
N ASN A 7 16.81 -7.60 -2.74
CA ASN A 7 15.72 -7.38 -3.69
C ASN A 7 14.35 -7.34 -2.99
N GLN A 8 14.15 -8.16 -1.96
CA GLN A 8 12.91 -8.16 -1.19
C GLN A 8 12.71 -6.82 -0.45
N LEU A 9 13.76 -6.27 0.17
CA LEU A 9 13.71 -4.98 0.85
C LEU A 9 13.40 -3.85 -0.15
N LEU A 10 14.06 -3.85 -1.31
CA LEU A 10 13.82 -2.84 -2.34
C LEU A 10 12.39 -2.91 -2.91
N GLU A 11 11.85 -4.12 -3.13
CA GLU A 11 10.46 -4.29 -3.57
C GLU A 11 9.46 -3.86 -2.49
N LEU A 12 9.75 -4.07 -1.20
CA LEU A 12 8.93 -3.54 -0.10
C LEU A 12 8.87 -2.01 -0.14
N LEU A 13 10.02 -1.35 -0.28
CA LEU A 13 10.11 0.11 -0.35
C LEU A 13 9.38 0.67 -1.59
N LYS A 14 9.58 0.05 -2.74
CA LYS A 14 8.86 0.37 -3.98
C LYS A 14 7.35 0.16 -3.84
N ASN A 15 6.92 -0.86 -3.09
CA ASN A 15 5.51 -1.09 -2.78
C ASN A 15 4.90 0.00 -1.90
N LEU A 16 5.71 0.66 -1.08
CA LEU A 16 5.32 1.87 -0.36
C LEU A 16 5.42 3.14 -1.22
N GLY A 17 6.03 3.10 -2.41
CA GLY A 17 6.28 4.27 -3.25
C GLY A 17 7.46 5.11 -2.78
N CYS A 18 8.39 4.51 -2.05
CA CYS A 18 9.66 5.10 -1.68
C CYS A 18 10.57 5.26 -2.92
N SER A 19 11.48 6.23 -2.90
CA SER A 19 12.55 6.32 -3.90
C SER A 19 13.66 5.32 -3.61
N GLU A 20 14.60 5.16 -4.54
CA GLU A 20 15.79 4.32 -4.35
C GLU A 20 16.64 4.79 -3.16
N ASP A 21 16.66 6.10 -2.90
CA ASP A 21 17.38 6.72 -1.77
C ASP A 21 16.78 6.39 -0.39
N CYS A 22 15.65 5.69 -0.33
CA CYS A 22 15.07 5.27 0.95
C CYS A 22 15.83 4.11 1.60
N ALA A 23 16.79 3.48 0.91
CA ALA A 23 17.71 2.51 1.52
C ALA A 23 19.16 2.85 1.14
N ASP A 24 19.92 3.36 2.12
CA ASP A 24 21.33 3.67 1.94
C ASP A 24 22.19 2.52 2.48
N PHE A 25 22.98 1.89 1.61
CA PHE A 25 23.89 0.82 1.97
C PHE A 25 25.32 1.36 2.09
N GLN A 26 25.91 1.18 3.26
CA GLN A 26 27.28 1.56 3.56
C GLN A 26 28.09 0.30 3.85
N SER A 27 29.00 -0.02 2.92
CA SER A 27 29.75 -1.28 2.95
C SER A 27 31.24 -1.04 2.92
N GLU A 28 31.96 -1.68 3.83
CA GLU A 28 33.41 -1.56 4.00
C GLU A 28 34.09 -2.94 4.02
N SER A 29 35.34 -2.97 3.58
CA SER A 29 36.20 -4.15 3.67
C SER A 29 36.99 -4.09 4.99
N MET A 30 36.96 -5.17 5.77
CA MET A 30 37.48 -5.17 7.13
C MET A 30 38.92 -5.69 7.22
N PHE A 31 39.90 -5.03 6.60
CA PHE A 31 41.30 -5.47 6.69
C PHE A 31 41.85 -5.42 8.13
N PRO A 32 42.62 -6.43 8.61
CA PRO A 32 43.18 -7.60 7.90
C PRO A 32 42.26 -8.83 7.88
N TYR A 33 41.00 -8.69 8.24
CA TYR A 33 40.03 -9.78 8.20
C TYR A 33 39.44 -9.91 6.79
N ASP A 34 39.42 -11.12 6.24
CA ASP A 34 38.90 -11.41 4.89
C ASP A 34 37.35 -11.43 4.87
N PHE A 35 36.71 -10.36 5.34
CA PHE A 35 35.26 -10.18 5.25
C PHE A 35 34.87 -8.72 5.02
N HIS A 36 33.63 -8.54 4.56
CA HIS A 36 32.97 -7.25 4.40
C HIS A 36 31.91 -7.06 5.47
N GLN A 37 31.76 -5.82 5.92
CA GLN A 37 30.67 -5.39 6.79
C GLN A 37 29.80 -4.38 6.03
N SER A 38 28.48 -4.52 6.14
CA SER A 38 27.51 -3.62 5.54
C SER A 38 26.51 -3.16 6.59
N THR A 39 26.10 -1.91 6.52
CA THR A 39 24.94 -1.36 7.23
C THR A 39 23.99 -0.76 6.22
N VAL A 40 22.70 -1.05 6.36
CA VAL A 40 21.63 -0.39 5.60
C VAL A 40 20.83 0.53 6.51
N VAL A 41 20.64 1.77 6.07
CA VAL A 41 19.73 2.74 6.71
C VAL A 41 18.50 2.90 5.84
N VAL A 42 17.36 2.43 6.33
CA VAL A 42 16.08 2.53 5.65
C VAL A 42 15.29 3.70 6.22
N SER A 43 14.92 4.67 5.39
CA SER A 43 14.17 5.87 5.78
C SER A 43 12.79 5.89 5.15
N PHE A 44 11.75 6.00 5.99
CA PHE A 44 10.35 5.99 5.55
C PHE A 44 9.77 7.41 5.42
N PRO A 45 8.75 7.60 4.56
CA PRO A 45 8.09 8.90 4.35
C PRO A 45 7.49 9.54 5.61
N ASN A 46 7.17 8.74 6.63
CA ASN A 46 6.67 9.22 7.91
C ASN A 46 7.78 9.58 8.92
N GLY A 47 9.04 9.61 8.49
CA GLY A 47 10.20 9.97 9.31
C GLY A 47 10.77 8.83 10.16
N ARG A 48 10.19 7.62 10.10
CA ARG A 48 10.77 6.45 10.79
C ARG A 48 12.03 5.98 10.06
N THR A 49 12.97 5.43 10.81
CA THR A 49 14.17 4.79 10.27
C THR A 49 14.35 3.39 10.83
N VAL A 50 14.92 2.50 10.01
CA VAL A 50 15.32 1.14 10.40
C VAL A 50 16.76 0.93 9.98
N LEU A 51 17.54 0.33 10.87
CA LEU A 51 18.92 -0.04 10.63
C LEU A 51 19.01 -1.56 10.53
N GLY A 52 19.74 -2.05 9.53
CA GLY A 52 20.14 -3.44 9.43
C GLY A 52 21.64 -3.55 9.24
N SER A 53 22.26 -4.57 9.82
CA SER A 53 23.70 -4.81 9.72
C SER A 53 24.00 -6.24 9.29
N GLY A 54 25.09 -6.42 8.54
CA GLY A 54 25.42 -7.71 7.95
C GLY A 54 26.90 -7.87 7.68
N ARG A 55 27.34 -9.13 7.65
CA ARG A 55 28.71 -9.51 7.27
C ARG A 55 28.68 -10.58 6.19
N GLY A 56 29.68 -10.58 5.32
CA GLY A 56 29.80 -11.55 4.25
C GLY A 56 31.20 -11.62 3.67
N ALA A 57 31.52 -12.72 2.98
CA ALA A 57 32.81 -12.90 2.33
C ALA A 57 33.02 -11.93 1.14
N ARG A 58 31.92 -11.49 0.52
CA ARG A 58 31.91 -10.44 -0.52
C ARG A 58 31.03 -9.29 -0.07
N ASN A 59 31.27 -8.11 -0.63
CA ASN A 59 30.43 -6.92 -0.40
C ASN A 59 28.94 -7.22 -0.63
N SER A 60 28.59 -7.88 -1.74
CA SER A 60 27.21 -8.26 -2.04
C SER A 60 26.57 -9.19 -0.99
N ASP A 61 27.36 -10.05 -0.36
CA ASP A 61 26.87 -10.98 0.66
C ASP A 61 26.60 -10.25 1.97
N ALA A 62 27.46 -9.27 2.32
CA ALA A 62 27.25 -8.38 3.47
C ALA A 62 25.99 -7.51 3.29
N ASP A 63 25.77 -6.94 2.11
CA ASP A 63 24.53 -6.19 1.78
C ASP A 63 23.28 -7.05 1.92
N ILE A 64 23.30 -8.29 1.42
CA ILE A 64 22.17 -9.22 1.53
C ILE A 64 21.89 -9.53 3.01
N ALA A 65 22.93 -9.73 3.82
CA ALA A 65 22.78 -9.96 5.25
C ALA A 65 22.21 -8.72 5.97
N ALA A 66 22.69 -7.51 5.65
CA ALA A 66 22.18 -6.26 6.23
C ALA A 66 20.72 -6.01 5.85
N ALA A 67 20.34 -6.29 4.60
CA ALA A 67 18.95 -6.20 4.16
C ALA A 67 18.05 -7.22 4.89
N LYS A 68 18.55 -8.43 5.15
CA LYS A 68 17.82 -9.45 5.90
C LYS A 68 17.55 -9.00 7.34
N ASP A 69 18.56 -8.46 8.02
CA ASP A 69 18.42 -7.89 9.36
C ASP A 69 17.41 -6.74 9.36
N ALA A 70 17.48 -5.81 8.39
CA ALA A 70 16.50 -4.72 8.27
C ALA A 70 15.05 -5.23 8.06
N ILE A 71 14.84 -6.27 7.24
CA ILE A 71 13.51 -6.88 7.06
C ILE A 71 13.01 -7.52 8.36
N GLU A 72 13.88 -8.16 9.12
CA GLU A 72 13.53 -8.74 10.43
C GLU A 72 13.13 -7.63 11.42
N GLN A 73 13.92 -6.55 11.48
CA GLN A 73 13.58 -5.37 12.28
C GLN A 73 12.23 -4.75 11.89
N LEU A 74 11.94 -4.67 10.58
CA LEU A 74 10.64 -4.21 10.09
C LEU A 74 9.50 -5.13 10.52
N SER A 75 9.69 -6.43 10.39
CA SER A 75 8.67 -7.44 10.73
C SER A 75 8.33 -7.42 12.21
N ASN A 76 9.35 -7.27 13.07
CA ASN A 76 9.18 -7.31 14.52
C ASN A 76 8.66 -5.99 15.09
N ASN A 77 9.13 -4.84 14.57
CA ASN A 77 8.86 -3.54 15.20
C ASN A 77 7.84 -2.69 14.44
N TYR A 78 7.70 -2.89 13.13
CA TYR A 78 6.86 -2.06 12.26
C TYR A 78 6.08 -2.90 11.22
N PRO A 79 5.28 -3.89 11.65
CA PRO A 79 4.57 -4.78 10.73
C PRO A 79 3.63 -4.01 9.77
N ASN A 80 3.15 -2.84 10.19
CA ASN A 80 2.33 -1.96 9.36
C ASN A 80 3.06 -1.35 8.15
N LEU A 81 4.38 -1.48 8.04
CA LEU A 81 5.19 -1.09 6.89
C LEU A 81 5.39 -2.23 5.89
N ILE A 82 4.95 -3.45 6.24
CA ILE A 82 4.92 -4.61 5.35
C ILE A 82 3.52 -4.66 4.72
N VAL A 83 3.43 -4.11 3.51
CA VAL A 83 2.15 -3.92 2.82
C VAL A 83 1.78 -5.14 2.00
N ASP A 84 0.57 -5.66 2.22
CA ASP A 84 -0.06 -6.64 1.33
C ASP A 84 -1.00 -5.93 0.32
N TRP A 85 -0.54 -5.84 -0.93
CA TRP A 85 -1.35 -5.27 -2.00
C TRP A 85 -2.55 -6.15 -2.39
N ALA A 86 -2.53 -7.45 -2.12
CA ALA A 86 -3.66 -8.32 -2.39
C ALA A 86 -4.86 -7.96 -1.49
N ASP A 87 -4.61 -7.83 -0.18
CA ASP A 87 -5.63 -7.37 0.78
C ASP A 87 -6.15 -5.96 0.44
N ILE A 88 -5.23 -5.03 0.13
CA ILE A 88 -5.61 -3.67 -0.29
C ILE A 88 -6.51 -3.69 -1.52
N ASN A 89 -6.25 -4.56 -2.51
CA ASN A 89 -7.09 -4.68 -3.70
C ASN A 89 -8.51 -5.17 -3.35
N VAL A 90 -8.66 -6.10 -2.40
CA VAL A 90 -9.99 -6.55 -1.95
C VAL A 90 -10.76 -5.40 -1.30
N GLN A 91 -10.10 -4.63 -0.43
CA GLN A 91 -10.70 -3.45 0.18
C GLN A 91 -11.03 -2.36 -0.85
N ALA A 92 -10.16 -2.17 -1.85
CA ALA A 92 -10.37 -1.23 -2.94
C ALA A 92 -11.59 -1.57 -3.78
N GLN A 93 -11.81 -2.86 -4.12
CA GLN A 93 -13.03 -3.29 -4.82
C GLN A 93 -14.30 -2.96 -4.03
N ALA A 94 -14.27 -3.16 -2.71
CA ALA A 94 -15.39 -2.79 -1.85
C ALA A 94 -15.57 -1.25 -1.80
N GLY A 95 -14.47 -0.50 -1.79
CA GLY A 95 -14.47 0.97 -1.84
C GLY A 95 -15.01 1.54 -3.16
N ASP A 96 -14.63 0.95 -4.29
CA ASP A 96 -15.17 1.25 -5.61
C ASP A 96 -16.69 1.03 -5.65
N ALA A 97 -17.16 -0.10 -5.12
CA ALA A 97 -18.60 -0.37 -4.99
C ALA A 97 -19.31 0.68 -4.11
N LEU A 98 -18.67 1.18 -3.05
CA LEU A 98 -19.22 2.28 -2.24
C LEU A 98 -19.33 3.59 -3.03
N ILE A 99 -18.35 3.92 -3.86
CA ILE A 99 -18.41 5.11 -4.73
C ILE A 99 -19.62 5.01 -5.67
N LYS A 100 -19.78 3.85 -6.34
CA LYS A 100 -20.95 3.55 -7.19
C LYS A 100 -22.25 3.74 -6.44
N LEU A 101 -22.38 3.09 -5.28
CA LEU A 101 -23.58 3.13 -4.46
C LEU A 101 -23.91 4.57 -4.03
N GLY A 102 -22.92 5.35 -3.59
CA GLY A 102 -23.09 6.74 -3.19
C GLY A 102 -23.63 7.62 -4.31
N ILE A 103 -23.17 7.41 -5.55
CA ILE A 103 -23.66 8.16 -6.71
C ILE A 103 -25.07 7.69 -7.11
N TYR A 104 -25.31 6.38 -7.13
CA TYR A 104 -26.61 5.85 -7.51
C TYR A 104 -27.72 6.17 -6.50
N LEU A 105 -27.40 6.28 -5.23
CA LEU A 105 -28.36 6.67 -4.19
C LEU A 105 -28.43 8.19 -3.97
N SER A 106 -27.57 8.99 -4.61
CA SER A 106 -27.60 10.44 -4.48
C SER A 106 -28.93 11.00 -4.99
N THR A 107 -29.58 11.80 -4.13
CA THR A 107 -30.83 12.52 -4.44
C THR A 107 -30.60 13.81 -5.24
N SER A 108 -29.35 14.29 -5.32
CA SER A 108 -29.01 15.50 -6.07
C SER A 108 -28.92 15.27 -7.58
N ILE A 109 -28.85 14.02 -8.03
CA ILE A 109 -28.76 13.64 -9.45
C ILE A 109 -30.00 12.83 -9.81
N LYS A 110 -30.82 13.36 -10.73
CA LYS A 110 -32.15 12.79 -10.98
C LYS A 110 -32.19 11.76 -12.10
N SER A 111 -31.30 11.84 -13.10
CA SER A 111 -31.31 10.94 -14.25
C SER A 111 -30.21 9.88 -14.18
N ALA A 112 -30.47 8.72 -14.79
CA ALA A 112 -29.46 7.65 -14.92
C ALA A 112 -28.26 8.09 -15.76
N SER A 113 -28.49 8.92 -16.79
CA SER A 113 -27.44 9.48 -17.65
C SER A 113 -26.48 10.36 -16.85
N ASP A 114 -27.01 11.27 -16.04
CA ASP A 114 -26.19 12.16 -15.22
C ASP A 114 -25.41 11.40 -14.15
N LYS A 115 -26.01 10.35 -13.56
CA LYS A 115 -25.32 9.46 -12.61
C LYS A 115 -24.15 8.75 -13.30
N SER A 116 -24.34 8.23 -14.51
CA SER A 116 -23.28 7.60 -15.30
C SER A 116 -22.14 8.56 -15.64
N LEU A 117 -22.46 9.78 -16.10
CA LEU A 117 -21.44 10.81 -16.38
C LEU A 117 -20.67 11.19 -15.12
N ARG A 118 -21.37 11.34 -13.99
CA ARG A 118 -20.73 11.65 -12.71
C ARG A 118 -19.81 10.53 -12.25
N LEU A 119 -20.25 9.28 -12.38
CA LEU A 119 -19.47 8.09 -12.07
C LEU A 119 -18.15 8.08 -12.84
N GLN A 120 -18.21 8.23 -14.16
CA GLN A 120 -17.03 8.27 -15.03
C GLN A 120 -16.03 9.36 -14.60
N SER A 121 -16.53 10.50 -14.13
CA SER A 121 -15.67 11.60 -13.68
C SER A 121 -14.97 11.33 -12.34
N LEU A 122 -15.60 10.57 -11.44
CA LEU A 122 -15.13 10.35 -10.07
C LEU A 122 -14.31 9.06 -9.91
N GLU A 123 -14.60 8.02 -10.68
CA GLU A 123 -13.93 6.71 -10.57
C GLU A 123 -12.65 6.61 -11.40
N SER A 124 -12.34 7.60 -12.24
CA SER A 124 -11.11 7.52 -13.03
C SER A 124 -9.87 7.47 -12.13
N ASP A 125 -8.92 6.58 -12.42
CA ASP A 125 -7.62 6.50 -11.74
C ASP A 125 -6.93 7.87 -11.62
N SER A 126 -7.11 8.72 -12.64
CA SER A 126 -6.56 10.08 -12.67
C SER A 126 -7.19 10.99 -11.61
N HIS A 127 -8.51 10.91 -11.44
CA HIS A 127 -9.21 11.67 -10.41
C HIS A 127 -8.82 11.17 -9.02
N LEU A 128 -8.88 9.85 -8.79
CA LEU A 128 -8.56 9.26 -7.49
C LEU A 128 -7.10 9.46 -7.10
N ALA A 129 -6.15 9.43 -8.05
CA ALA A 129 -4.75 9.78 -7.77
C ALA A 129 -4.59 11.25 -7.32
N LYS A 130 -5.38 12.18 -7.87
CA LYS A 130 -5.39 13.58 -7.40
C LYS A 130 -5.97 13.70 -5.99
N VAL A 131 -7.01 12.91 -5.68
CA VAL A 131 -7.57 12.82 -4.32
C VAL A 131 -6.52 12.31 -3.34
N PHE A 132 -5.78 11.26 -3.70
CA PHE A 132 -4.64 10.76 -2.92
C PHE A 132 -3.63 11.87 -2.63
N ASP A 133 -3.16 12.56 -3.67
CA ASP A 133 -2.14 13.60 -3.54
C ASP A 133 -2.64 14.76 -2.65
N CYS A 134 -3.91 15.14 -2.80
CA CYS A 134 -4.56 16.14 -1.97
C CYS A 134 -4.63 15.71 -0.49
N TRP A 135 -5.11 14.51 -0.20
CA TRP A 135 -5.18 13.99 1.17
C TRP A 135 -3.80 13.86 1.81
N LYS A 136 -2.81 13.43 1.03
CA LYS A 136 -1.43 13.34 1.49
C LYS A 136 -0.85 14.71 1.83
N ALA A 137 -1.07 15.72 0.97
CA ALA A 137 -0.65 17.10 1.22
C ALA A 137 -1.33 17.70 2.46
N GLN A 138 -2.56 17.28 2.76
CA GLN A 138 -3.29 17.66 3.97
C GLN A 138 -2.85 16.90 5.23
N GLY A 139 -1.87 16.00 5.13
CA GLY A 139 -1.35 15.24 6.27
C GLY A 139 -2.30 14.14 6.76
N ALA A 140 -3.10 13.55 5.88
CA ALA A 140 -3.98 12.43 6.24
C ALA A 140 -3.17 11.30 6.92
N PRO A 141 -3.48 10.91 8.18
CA PRO A 141 -2.67 9.96 8.94
C PRO A 141 -2.51 8.59 8.26
N ASP A 142 -3.57 8.10 7.63
CA ASP A 142 -3.55 6.82 6.89
C ASP A 142 -2.63 6.83 5.67
N LEU A 143 -2.24 8.02 5.19
CA LEU A 143 -1.36 8.23 4.04
C LEU A 143 0.09 8.55 4.41
N ALA A 144 0.40 8.64 5.70
CA ALA A 144 1.72 9.08 6.18
C ALA A 144 2.85 8.13 5.76
N ILE A 145 2.59 6.81 5.73
CA ILE A 145 3.61 5.79 5.43
C ILE A 145 3.94 5.66 3.93
N TRP A 146 3.08 6.19 3.06
CA TRP A 146 3.22 6.03 1.61
C TRP A 146 4.13 7.10 1.03
N GLY A 147 5.00 6.75 0.09
CA GLY A 147 5.86 7.68 -0.61
C GLY A 147 5.16 8.35 -1.79
N ALA A 148 5.84 9.34 -2.39
CA ALA A 148 5.30 10.11 -3.51
C ALA A 148 5.32 9.34 -4.85
N ASN A 149 6.19 8.33 -4.97
CA ASN A 149 6.49 7.64 -6.24
C ASN A 149 5.55 6.45 -6.53
N LEU A 150 4.39 6.39 -5.88
CA LEU A 150 3.36 5.43 -6.26
C LEU A 150 2.82 5.72 -7.66
N SER A 151 2.56 4.65 -8.43
CA SER A 151 1.89 4.78 -9.71
C SER A 151 0.47 5.33 -9.53
N LYS A 152 -0.06 5.99 -10.56
CA LYS A 152 -1.43 6.51 -10.60
C LYS A 152 -2.47 5.45 -10.17
N LYS A 153 -2.34 4.24 -10.70
CA LYS A 153 -3.22 3.12 -10.36
C LYS A 153 -3.14 2.77 -8.87
N ARG A 154 -1.94 2.65 -8.31
CA ARG A 154 -1.74 2.36 -6.88
C ARG A 154 -2.32 3.45 -5.98
N LYS A 155 -2.15 4.73 -6.35
CA LYS A 155 -2.77 5.85 -5.63
C LYS A 155 -4.30 5.76 -5.63
N ALA A 156 -4.89 5.45 -6.79
CA ALA A 156 -6.34 5.27 -6.93
C ALA A 156 -6.86 4.12 -6.05
N THR A 157 -6.23 2.94 -6.16
CA THR A 157 -6.54 1.76 -5.34
C THR A 157 -6.47 2.05 -3.83
N LEU A 158 -5.48 2.82 -3.38
CA LEU A 158 -5.39 3.22 -1.97
C LEU A 158 -6.53 4.12 -1.54
N VAL A 159 -6.95 5.07 -2.37
CA VAL A 159 -8.09 5.94 -2.05
C VAL A 159 -9.37 5.12 -1.89
N GLU A 160 -9.61 4.18 -2.81
CA GLU A 160 -10.76 3.27 -2.72
C GLU A 160 -10.71 2.43 -1.44
N ALA A 161 -9.58 1.79 -1.15
CA ALA A 161 -9.41 0.99 0.06
C ALA A 161 -9.63 1.83 1.34
N LEU A 162 -9.15 3.08 1.35
CA LEU A 162 -9.37 3.99 2.49
C LEU A 162 -10.82 4.43 2.63
N LEU A 163 -11.54 4.63 1.52
CA LEU A 163 -12.98 4.90 1.57
C LEU A 163 -13.72 3.71 2.18
N TRP A 164 -13.38 2.49 1.78
CA TRP A 164 -13.92 1.28 2.41
C TRP A 164 -13.62 1.24 3.91
N LYS A 165 -12.37 1.45 4.31
CA LYS A 165 -11.97 1.42 5.72
C LYS A 165 -12.71 2.47 6.57
N ARG A 166 -13.00 3.65 6.00
CA ARG A 166 -13.67 4.76 6.71
C ARG A 166 -15.18 4.61 6.78
N PHE A 167 -15.81 4.09 5.72
CA PHE A 167 -17.26 4.12 5.56
C PHE A 167 -17.93 2.74 5.45
N GLY A 168 -17.18 1.66 5.21
CA GLY A 168 -17.73 0.31 5.01
C GLY A 168 -18.60 -0.17 6.16
N ASN A 169 -18.19 0.10 7.40
CA ASN A 169 -18.96 -0.24 8.60
C ASN A 169 -20.31 0.47 8.70
N GLN A 170 -20.49 1.60 8.01
CA GLN A 170 -21.76 2.35 8.01
C GLN A 170 -22.76 1.74 7.01
N VAL A 171 -22.27 1.00 6.01
CA VAL A 171 -23.07 0.41 4.94
C VAL A 171 -23.39 -1.06 5.25
N ILE A 172 -22.51 -1.75 5.96
CA ILE A 172 -22.76 -3.12 6.43
C ILE A 172 -23.51 -3.05 7.77
N SER A 173 -24.82 -3.29 7.75
CA SER A 173 -25.57 -3.60 8.98
C SER A 173 -25.18 -4.99 9.50
N SER A 174 -25.48 -5.29 10.78
CA SER A 174 -25.22 -6.61 11.35
C SER A 174 -25.92 -7.75 10.60
N SER A 175 -27.03 -7.47 9.91
CA SER A 175 -27.76 -8.43 9.07
C SER A 175 -27.43 -8.35 7.57
N ALA A 176 -26.59 -7.40 7.14
CA ALA A 176 -26.32 -7.16 5.71
C ALA A 176 -25.69 -8.38 5.05
N PHE A 177 -24.82 -9.11 5.74
CA PHE A 177 -24.19 -10.32 5.20
C PHE A 177 -25.23 -11.38 4.83
N GLU A 178 -26.17 -11.71 5.74
CA GLU A 178 -27.21 -12.71 5.48
C GLU A 178 -28.14 -12.30 4.33
N GLN A 179 -28.52 -11.01 4.28
CA GLN A 179 -29.35 -10.49 3.20
C GLN A 179 -28.63 -10.49 1.84
N LEU A 180 -27.35 -10.12 1.81
CA LEU A 180 -26.53 -10.18 0.58
C LEU A 180 -26.32 -11.62 0.14
N GLN A 181 -26.09 -12.56 1.06
CA GLN A 181 -26.00 -13.99 0.73
C GLN A 181 -27.32 -14.53 0.16
N THR A 182 -28.45 -14.07 0.70
CA THR A 182 -29.78 -14.43 0.17
C THR A 182 -29.98 -13.87 -1.24
N LEU A 183 -29.61 -12.60 -1.47
CA LEU A 183 -29.65 -11.97 -2.78
C LEU A 183 -28.77 -12.71 -3.79
N ILE A 184 -27.53 -13.05 -3.43
CA ILE A 184 -26.61 -13.81 -4.27
C ILE A 184 -27.22 -15.17 -4.64
N LYS A 185 -27.75 -15.92 -3.66
CA LYS A 185 -28.44 -17.19 -3.94
C LYS A 185 -29.62 -17.03 -4.90
N MET A 186 -30.40 -15.94 -4.79
CA MET A 186 -31.53 -15.67 -5.68
C MET A 186 -31.10 -15.39 -7.13
N ILE A 187 -29.91 -14.82 -7.36
CA ILE A 187 -29.41 -14.49 -8.70
C ILE A 187 -28.43 -15.54 -9.25
N SER A 188 -28.01 -16.51 -8.43
CA SER A 188 -27.09 -17.59 -8.78
C SER A 188 -27.81 -18.94 -8.99
N THR A 189 -29.12 -18.94 -9.22
CA THR A 189 -29.88 -20.16 -9.54
C THR A 189 -29.44 -20.73 -10.89
N ASP A 190 -28.55 -21.72 -10.83
CA ASP A 190 -28.64 -22.96 -11.62
C ASP A 190 -29.51 -23.98 -10.85
#